data_AF-A0A820GGT9-F1
#
_entry.id   AF-A0A820GGT9-F1
#
_cell.length_a   1.000
_cell.length_b   1.000
_cell.length_c   1.000
_cell.angle_alpha   90.00
_cell.angle_beta   90.00
_cell.angle_gamma   90.00
#
_symmetry.space_group_name_H-M   'P 1'
#
loop_
_entity.id
_entity.type
_entity.pdbx_description
1 polymer ?
#
loop_
_entity_poly.entity_id
_entity_poly.type
_entity_poly.pdbx_seq_one_letter_code
_entity_poly.pdbx_strand_id
1 'polypeptide(L)' 'PCMNQGTCIRDNGGFRCVCPSGYSGSRCEIRDACQPNPCLNGGTCRPINGNGGFQCTCPAGFTGICCET' A
#
# COMPACT_ATOMS: atom_id res chain seq x y z
N PRO A 1 -9.71 -8.56 15.68
CA PRO A 1 -10.33 -7.40 14.99
C PRO A 1 -9.44 -6.87 13.86
N CYS A 2 -8.22 -6.44 14.18
CA CYS A 2 -7.21 -6.05 13.20
C CYS A 2 -6.62 -7.27 12.49
N MET A 3 -6.31 -7.11 11.20
CA MET A 3 -5.70 -8.09 10.31
C MET A 3 -4.21 -7.81 10.13
N ASN A 4 -3.48 -8.72 9.47
CA ASN A 4 -2.10 -8.54 9.04
C ASN A 4 -1.14 -8.01 10.12
N GLN A 5 -1.23 -8.56 11.34
CA GLN A 5 -0.40 -8.14 12.49
C GLN A 5 -0.63 -6.68 12.95
N GLY A 6 -1.77 -6.07 12.57
CA GLY A 6 -2.21 -4.78 13.08
C GLY A 6 -2.42 -4.79 14.59
N THR A 7 -1.93 -3.75 15.27
CA THR A 7 -2.09 -3.59 16.72
C THR A 7 -3.42 -2.95 17.04
N CYS A 8 -4.25 -3.64 17.82
CA CYS A 8 -5.55 -3.14 18.24
C CYS A 8 -5.37 -2.25 19.48
N ILE A 9 -5.75 -0.98 19.39
CA ILE A 9 -5.73 -0.05 20.52
C ILE A 9 -7.14 0.43 20.82
N ARG A 10 -7.47 0.54 22.11
CA ARG A 10 -8.74 1.13 22.55
C ARG A 10 -8.71 2.63 22.26
N ASP A 11 -9.79 3.12 21.68
CA ASP A 11 -10.03 4.53 21.39
C ASP A 11 -11.38 4.89 21.99
N ASN A 12 -11.61 6.14 22.40
CA ASN A 12 -12.77 6.53 23.24
C ASN A 12 -14.12 6.04 22.66
N GLY A 13 -14.63 4.93 23.20
CA GLY A 13 -15.90 4.30 22.78
C GLY A 13 -15.79 3.18 21.75
N GLY A 14 -14.59 2.77 21.34
CA GLY A 14 -14.37 1.71 20.35
C GLY A 14 -12.94 1.15 20.31
N PHE A 15 -12.49 0.77 19.12
CA PHE A 15 -11.13 0.33 18.86
C PHE A 15 -10.63 0.91 17.54
N ARG A 16 -9.33 1.18 17.45
CA ARG A 16 -8.67 1.48 16.17
C ARG A 16 -7.49 0.54 15.95
N CYS A 17 -7.18 0.25 14.70
CA CYS A 17 -6.05 -0.58 14.32
C CYS A 17 -4.87 0.29 13.90
N VAL A 18 -3.70 0.05 14.49
CA VAL A 18 -2.43 0.59 14.02
C VAL A 18 -1.81 -0.44 13.08
N CYS A 19 -1.74 -0.10 11.80
CA CYS A 19 -1.27 -1.01 10.76
C CYS A 19 0.25 -1.01 10.65
N PRO A 20 0.87 -2.20 10.47
CA PRO A 20 2.28 -2.28 10.16
C PRO A 20 2.56 -1.70 8.77
N SER A 21 3.84 -1.39 8.51
CA SER A 21 4.30 -0.92 7.21
C SER A 21 3.83 -1.84 6.09
N GLY A 22 3.31 -1.26 5.02
CA GLY A 22 2.75 -2.00 3.89
C GLY A 22 1.30 -2.47 4.09
N TYR A 23 0.60 -2.02 5.12
CA TYR A 23 -0.83 -2.27 5.32
C TYR A 23 -1.60 -1.01 5.70
N SER A 24 -2.86 -0.94 5.29
CA SER A 24 -3.77 0.17 5.53
C SER A 24 -5.23 -0.31 5.61
N GLY A 25 -6.17 0.61 5.82
CA GLY A 25 -7.58 0.32 6.06
C GLY A 25 -7.93 0.28 7.55
N SER A 26 -9.22 0.29 7.87
CA SER A 26 -9.73 0.40 9.25
C SER A 26 -9.34 -0.80 10.12
N ARG A 27 -9.07 -1.94 9.49
CA ARG A 27 -8.66 -3.19 10.11
C ARG A 27 -7.31 -3.68 9.58
N CYS A 28 -6.55 -2.86 8.87
CA CYS A 28 -5.30 -3.27 8.22
C CYS A 28 -5.48 -4.39 7.17
N GLU A 29 -6.63 -4.40 6.51
CA GLU A 29 -7.04 -5.36 5.50
C GLU A 29 -6.46 -5.06 4.11
N ILE A 30 -6.10 -3.79 3.84
CA ILE A 30 -5.57 -3.35 2.56
C ILE A 30 -4.05 -3.51 2.58
N ARG A 31 -3.52 -4.36 1.70
CA ARG A 31 -2.07 -4.46 1.49
C ARG A 31 -1.61 -3.35 0.56
N ASP A 32 -0.56 -2.64 0.95
CA ASP A 32 0.12 -1.67 0.08
C ASP A 32 0.77 -2.42 -1.08
N ALA A 33 0.27 -2.19 -2.28
CA ALA A 33 0.82 -2.80 -3.48
C ALA A 33 2.18 -2.20 -3.89
N CYS A 34 2.61 -1.11 -3.26
CA CYS A 34 3.95 -0.56 -3.44
C CYS A 34 5.01 -1.20 -2.52
N GLN A 35 4.66 -2.20 -1.71
CA GLN A 35 5.62 -2.92 -0.88
C GLN A 35 5.60 -4.45 -1.14
N PRO A 36 6.68 -5.01 -1.71
CA PRO A 36 7.87 -4.34 -2.27
C PRO A 36 7.54 -3.49 -3.50
N ASN A 37 8.39 -2.51 -3.85
CA ASN A 37 8.14 -1.60 -4.98
C ASN A 37 8.05 -2.41 -6.30
N PRO A 38 6.88 -2.44 -6.96
CA PRO A 38 6.70 -3.19 -8.21
C PRO A 38 7.27 -2.45 -9.43
N CYS A 39 7.52 -1.14 -9.32
CA CYS A 39 7.99 -0.32 -10.43
C CYS A 39 9.50 -0.53 -10.67
N LEU A 40 9.85 -0.84 -11.91
CA LEU A 40 11.20 -1.07 -12.40
C LEU A 40 11.83 0.23 -12.95
N ASN A 41 13.12 0.16 -13.28
CA ASN A 41 13.87 1.23 -13.95
C ASN A 41 13.80 2.60 -13.25
N GLY A 42 13.66 2.62 -11.92
CA GLY A 42 13.54 3.86 -11.14
C GLY A 42 12.13 4.47 -11.15
N GLY A 43 11.11 3.71 -11.54
CA GLY A 43 9.72 4.11 -11.46
C GLY A 43 9.26 4.40 -10.02
N THR A 44 8.45 5.44 -9.87
CA THR A 44 7.87 5.82 -8.58
C THR A 44 6.52 5.15 -8.40
N CYS A 45 6.39 4.29 -7.38
CA CYS A 45 5.12 3.65 -7.06
C CYS A 45 4.21 4.56 -6.23
N ARG A 46 2.93 4.59 -6.58
CA ARG A 46 1.88 5.24 -5.82
C ARG A 46 0.73 4.26 -5.57
N PRO A 47 0.35 4.01 -4.30
CA PRO A 47 -0.78 3.14 -4.02
C PRO A 47 -2.08 3.82 -4.48
N ILE A 48 -2.97 3.02 -5.08
CA ILE A 48 -4.32 3.45 -5.43
C ILE A 48 -5.18 3.25 -4.19
N ASN A 49 -5.58 4.36 -3.57
CA ASN A 49 -6.34 4.37 -2.34
C ASN A 49 -7.62 3.51 -2.46
N GLY A 50 -7.86 2.67 -1.44
CA GLY A 50 -9.12 1.95 -1.25
C GLY A 50 -9.17 0.51 -1.78
N ASN A 51 -8.32 0.15 -2.75
CA ASN A 51 -8.45 -1.16 -3.42
C ASN A 51 -7.20 -2.06 -3.32
N GLY A 52 -6.13 -1.59 -2.68
CA GLY A 52 -4.85 -2.33 -2.65
C GLY A 52 -4.19 -2.42 -4.03
N GLY A 53 -4.53 -1.49 -4.94
CA GLY A 53 -3.87 -1.35 -6.24
C GLY A 53 -2.65 -0.44 -6.17
N PHE A 54 -1.88 -0.39 -7.26
CA PHE A 54 -0.74 0.51 -7.41
C PHE A 54 -0.74 1.15 -8.80
N GLN A 55 -0.03 2.28 -8.91
CA GLN A 55 0.29 2.93 -10.17
C GLN A 55 1.77 3.30 -10.17
N CYS A 56 2.47 2.92 -11.24
CA CYS A 56 3.85 3.35 -11.46
C CYS A 56 3.89 4.64 -12.28
N THR A 57 4.69 5.60 -11.83
CA THR A 57 5.08 6.77 -12.62
C THR A 57 6.45 6.49 -13.22
N CYS A 58 6.50 6.30 -14.53
CA CYS A 58 7.72 5.90 -15.24
C CYS A 58 8.60 7.10 -15.59
N PRO A 59 9.95 6.96 -15.49
CA PRO A 59 10.87 7.96 -16.00
C PRO A 59 10.80 8.08 -17.53
N ALA A 60 11.32 9.17 -18.08
CA ALA A 60 11.34 9.40 -19.53
C ALA A 60 12.05 8.25 -20.26
N GLY A 61 11.40 7.70 -21.28
CA GLY A 61 11.90 6.57 -22.07
C GLY A 61 11.44 5.19 -21.59
N PHE A 62 10.78 5.10 -20.42
CA PHE A 62 10.17 3.87 -19.92
C PHE A 62 8.64 3.94 -19.92
N THR A 63 8.02 2.79 -20.09
CA THR A 63 6.61 2.52 -20.32
C THR A 63 6.24 1.14 -19.78
N GLY A 64 4.95 0.83 -19.73
CA GLY A 64 4.43 -0.39 -19.12
C GLY A 64 3.86 -0.15 -17.73
N ILE A 65 3.20 -1.18 -17.18
CA ILE A 65 2.52 -1.09 -15.88
C ILE A 65 3.55 -0.97 -14.75
N CYS A 66 4.69 -1.62 -14.92
CA CYS A 66 5.80 -1.64 -13.99
C CYS A 66 7.01 -0.87 -14.53
N CYS A 67 6.87 -0.05 -15.57
CA CYS A 67 7.98 0.66 -16.22
C CYS A 67 9.07 -0.30 -16.76
N GLU A 68 8.67 -1.47 -17.23
CA GLU A 68 9.54 -2.55 -17.69
C GLU A 68 10.12 -2.36 -19.10
N THR A 69 9.56 -1.46 -19.90
CA THR A 69 9.87 -1.27 -21.34
C THR A 69 10.19 0.17 -21.65
#